data_AF-Q30HM0-F1
#
_entry.id   AF-Q30HM0-F1
#
_cell.length_a   1.000
_cell.length_b   1.000
_cell.length_c   1.000
_cell.angle_alpha   90.00
_cell.angle_beta   90.00
_cell.angle_gamma   90.00
#
_symmetry.space_group_name_H-M   'P 1'
#
loop_
_entity.id
_entity.type
_entity.pdbx_description
1 polymer ?
#
loop_
_entity_poly.entity_id
_entity_poly.type
_entity_poly.pdbx_seq_one_letter_code
_entity_poly.pdbx_strand_id
1 'polypeptide(L)'
;AAAAVADVSLYGEIKAGVEGNNIQLQLTEPPSKGQTGNKVTKGKSRIRTKISDFGSFIGFKGSEDLGEGLKAVWQLEQDVSVAGGGATQWGNRESFIGLAGEFGTLRAGRVANQFDDASQAIDPWDSNNDVASQLGIFKRHDDMPVSVRYDSPDFSGFSGSVQFVPAQNSKSAYKPAYVDEKKMVHAAVVGKPGSDVYYAGLNYKNGGFAGNYAFKYAKHANVGR
;
A
#
# COMPACT_ATOMS: atom_id res chain seq x y z
N ALA A 1 -37.20 -17.50 -12.36
CA ALA A 1 -35.78 -17.26 -12.07
C ALA A 1 -35.44 -15.86 -12.57
N ALA A 2 -35.24 -14.90 -11.67
CA ALA A 2 -34.67 -13.61 -12.07
C ALA A 2 -33.20 -13.86 -12.41
N ALA A 3 -32.76 -13.47 -13.61
CA ALA A 3 -31.35 -13.52 -13.95
C ALA A 3 -30.63 -12.52 -13.04
N ALA A 4 -29.78 -13.01 -12.13
CA ALA A 4 -28.85 -12.15 -11.41
C ALA A 4 -27.92 -11.54 -12.47
N VAL A 5 -27.96 -10.23 -12.61
CA VAL A 5 -27.04 -9.50 -13.50
C VAL A 5 -25.87 -9.05 -12.65
N ALA A 6 -24.68 -9.55 -12.95
CA ALA A 6 -23.46 -9.04 -12.35
C ALA A 6 -23.29 -7.57 -12.78
N ASP A 7 -23.13 -6.68 -11.80
CA ASP A 7 -22.80 -5.28 -12.07
C ASP A 7 -21.28 -5.17 -12.25
N VAL A 8 -20.84 -4.53 -13.33
CA VAL A 8 -19.43 -4.33 -13.64
C VAL A 8 -19.22 -2.87 -14.05
N SER A 9 -18.34 -2.20 -13.31
CA SER A 9 -18.00 -0.80 -13.51
C SER A 9 -16.51 -0.63 -13.83
N LEU A 10 -16.22 0.15 -14.86
CA LEU A 10 -14.90 0.73 -15.13
C LEU A 10 -14.82 2.10 -14.46
N TYR A 11 -13.73 2.37 -13.76
CA TYR A 11 -13.44 3.65 -13.10
C TYR A 11 -11.94 3.94 -13.10
N GLY A 12 -11.55 5.10 -12.59
CA GLY A 12 -10.15 5.49 -12.49
C GLY A 12 -10.01 6.99 -12.25
N GLU A 13 -8.77 7.42 -12.14
CA GLU A 13 -8.40 8.81 -11.94
C GLU A 13 -7.11 9.13 -12.71
N ILE A 14 -7.07 10.27 -13.37
CA ILE A 14 -5.86 10.78 -14.05
C ILE A 14 -5.42 12.05 -13.34
N LYS A 15 -4.22 12.02 -12.76
CA LYS A 15 -3.63 13.13 -12.01
C LYS A 15 -2.20 13.37 -12.47
N ALA A 16 -1.92 14.61 -12.89
CA ALA A 16 -0.58 15.03 -13.26
C ALA A 16 -0.38 16.51 -12.98
N GLY A 17 0.87 16.92 -12.83
CA GLY A 17 1.24 18.32 -12.61
C GLY A 17 2.71 18.59 -12.81
N VAL A 18 3.14 19.79 -12.46
CA VAL A 18 4.53 20.23 -12.50
C VAL A 18 5.05 20.37 -11.07
N GLU A 19 6.16 19.72 -10.77
CA GLU A 19 6.81 19.79 -9.46
C GLU A 19 8.23 20.31 -9.58
N GLY A 20 8.62 21.21 -8.67
CA GLY A 20 9.98 21.70 -8.49
C GLY A 20 10.53 21.27 -7.14
N ASN A 21 11.71 20.66 -7.08
CA ASN A 21 12.33 20.26 -5.81
C ASN A 21 13.79 20.67 -5.67
N ASN A 22 14.19 20.95 -4.42
CA ASN A 22 15.57 21.15 -3.99
C ASN A 22 15.79 20.40 -2.68
N ILE A 23 16.85 19.60 -2.59
CA ILE A 23 17.18 18.80 -1.42
C ILE A 23 18.46 19.35 -0.79
N GLN A 24 18.44 19.54 0.52
CA GLN A 24 19.62 19.81 1.32
C GLN A 24 19.89 18.63 2.24
N LEU A 25 21.10 18.09 2.16
CA LEU A 25 21.57 17.01 3.02
C LEU A 25 22.59 17.56 4.01
N GLN A 26 22.54 17.06 5.24
CA GLN A 26 23.54 17.31 6.27
C GLN A 26 24.01 15.98 6.83
N LEU A 27 25.31 15.70 6.70
CA LEU A 27 25.97 14.55 7.32
C LEU A 27 26.76 15.05 8.52
N THR A 28 26.58 14.39 9.67
CA THR A 28 27.37 14.64 10.88
C THR A 28 28.20 13.40 11.17
N GLU A 29 29.51 13.53 11.06
CA GLU A 29 30.48 12.46 11.29
C GLU A 29 31.06 12.61 12.69
N PRO A 30 31.17 11.52 13.49
CA PRO A 30 31.87 11.57 14.76
C PRO A 30 33.35 11.91 14.53
N PRO A 31 34.02 12.53 15.53
CA PRO A 31 35.43 12.88 15.43
C PRO A 31 36.28 11.65 15.11
N SER A 32 37.17 11.78 14.12
CA SER A 32 38.24 10.80 13.89
C SER A 32 39.33 10.93 14.96
N LYS A 33 40.15 9.88 15.16
CA LYS A 33 41.27 9.90 16.13
C LYS A 33 42.10 11.18 15.98
N GLY A 34 42.15 11.99 17.03
CA GLY A 34 42.93 13.24 17.08
C GLY A 34 42.18 14.52 16.72
N GLN A 35 40.88 14.45 16.40
CA GLN A 35 40.04 15.65 16.17
C GLN A 35 39.10 15.92 17.35
N THR A 36 38.86 17.20 17.66
CA THR A 36 37.88 17.64 18.66
C THR A 36 36.64 18.18 17.94
N GLY A 37 35.48 17.56 18.18
CA GLY A 37 34.19 17.98 17.62
C GLY A 37 33.72 17.16 16.41
N ASN A 38 32.40 17.11 16.21
CA ASN A 38 31.79 16.42 15.07
C ASN A 38 32.06 17.20 13.78
N LYS A 39 32.36 16.50 12.68
CA LYS A 39 32.47 17.11 11.36
C LYS A 39 31.08 17.18 10.71
N VAL A 40 30.68 18.37 10.28
CA VAL A 40 29.40 18.60 9.60
C VAL A 40 29.64 18.91 8.12
N THR A 41 29.14 18.05 7.24
CA THR A 41 29.19 18.25 5.78
C THR A 41 27.79 18.56 5.25
N LYS A 42 27.64 19.64 4.47
CA LYS A 42 26.37 20.04 3.85
C LYS A 42 26.45 19.94 2.32
N GLY A 43 25.44 19.35 1.70
CA GLY A 43 25.28 19.29 0.24
C GLY A 43 23.91 19.80 -0.17
N LYS A 44 23.83 20.57 -1.26
CA LYS A 44 22.57 21.09 -1.81
C LYS A 44 22.42 20.66 -3.27
N SER A 45 21.23 20.19 -3.64
CA SER A 45 20.93 19.88 -5.02
C SER A 45 20.62 21.13 -5.85
N ARG A 46 20.75 21.03 -7.17
CA ARG A 46 20.11 21.99 -8.08
C ARG A 46 18.59 21.85 -7.96
N ILE A 47 17.86 22.93 -8.25
CA ILE A 47 16.41 22.87 -8.43
C ILE A 47 16.15 22.03 -9.67
N ARG A 48 15.33 20.98 -9.54
CA ARG A 48 14.83 20.21 -10.68
C ARG A 48 13.33 20.43 -10.80
N THR A 49 12.87 20.79 -12.00
CA THR A 49 11.46 20.92 -12.33
C THR A 49 11.09 19.81 -13.30
N LYS A 50 10.04 19.06 -13.00
CA LYS A 50 9.55 17.93 -13.82
C LYS A 50 8.03 18.02 -13.98
N ILE A 51 7.53 17.59 -15.14
CA ILE A 51 6.14 17.15 -15.26
C ILE A 51 6.09 15.75 -14.61
N SER A 52 5.05 15.46 -13.84
CA SER A 52 4.91 14.18 -13.13
C SER A 52 3.46 13.74 -13.07
N ASP A 53 3.29 12.42 -13.16
CA ASP A 53 2.06 11.73 -12.79
C ASP A 53 1.97 11.63 -11.25
N PHE A 54 0.79 11.85 -10.68
CA PHE A 54 0.54 11.85 -9.23
C PHE A 54 -0.22 10.61 -8.76
N GLY A 55 0.02 9.46 -9.41
CA GLY A 55 -0.62 8.19 -9.06
C GLY A 55 -1.91 7.96 -9.84
N SER A 56 -1.91 8.24 -11.14
CA SER A 56 -3.03 7.92 -12.03
C SER A 56 -3.28 6.41 -12.05
N PHE A 57 -4.55 6.02 -12.07
CA PHE A 57 -4.94 4.61 -12.07
C PHE A 57 -6.23 4.34 -12.85
N ILE A 58 -6.40 3.09 -13.25
CA ILE A 58 -7.61 2.54 -13.86
C ILE A 58 -8.05 1.32 -13.05
N GLY A 59 -9.36 1.12 -12.91
CA GLY A 59 -9.92 0.07 -12.09
C GLY A 59 -11.18 -0.54 -12.69
N PHE A 60 -11.33 -1.84 -12.49
CA PHE A 60 -12.55 -2.58 -12.76
C PHE A 60 -13.07 -3.11 -11.43
N LYS A 61 -14.35 -2.97 -11.17
CA LYS A 61 -14.99 -3.57 -10.00
C LYS A 61 -16.35 -4.11 -10.35
N GLY A 62 -16.80 -5.09 -9.59
CA GLY A 62 -18.14 -5.62 -9.76
C GLY A 62 -18.70 -6.29 -8.53
N SER A 63 -20.00 -6.55 -8.59
CA SER A 63 -20.71 -7.29 -7.55
C SER A 63 -21.81 -8.16 -8.14
N GLU A 64 -22.07 -9.28 -7.48
CA GLU A 64 -23.14 -10.22 -7.82
C GLU A 64 -23.94 -10.54 -6.56
N ASP A 65 -25.26 -10.41 -6.66
CA ASP A 65 -26.18 -10.78 -5.58
C ASP A 65 -26.30 -12.30 -5.51
N LEU A 66 -25.95 -12.87 -4.36
CA LEU A 66 -26.00 -14.31 -4.10
C LEU A 66 -27.29 -14.72 -3.37
N GLY A 67 -28.18 -13.76 -3.08
CA GLY A 67 -29.41 -13.94 -2.32
C GLY A 67 -29.27 -13.61 -0.83
N GLU A 68 -30.41 -13.39 -0.17
CA GLU A 68 -30.50 -13.18 1.29
C GLU A 68 -29.59 -12.05 1.83
N GLY A 69 -29.28 -11.05 1.00
CA GLY A 69 -28.42 -9.92 1.35
C GLY A 69 -26.91 -10.21 1.26
N LEU A 70 -26.51 -11.42 0.83
CA LEU A 70 -25.13 -11.78 0.56
C LEU A 70 -24.72 -11.41 -0.87
N LYS A 71 -23.51 -10.87 -1.04
CA LYS A 71 -22.97 -10.50 -2.35
C LYS A 71 -21.54 -11.00 -2.52
N ALA A 72 -21.21 -11.47 -3.72
CA ALA A 72 -19.83 -11.55 -4.17
C ALA A 72 -19.37 -10.16 -4.62
N VAL A 73 -18.15 -9.78 -4.24
CA VAL A 73 -17.55 -8.49 -4.63
C VAL A 73 -16.13 -8.73 -5.13
N TRP A 74 -15.71 -7.97 -6.14
CA TRP A 74 -14.36 -8.05 -6.67
C TRP A 74 -13.89 -6.70 -7.21
N GLN A 75 -12.57 -6.53 -7.24
CA GLN A 75 -11.90 -5.34 -7.74
C GLN A 75 -10.54 -5.70 -8.34
N LEU A 76 -10.17 -5.04 -9.43
CA LEU A 76 -8.84 -5.06 -10.04
C LEU A 76 -8.45 -3.62 -10.37
N GLU A 77 -7.38 -3.12 -9.76
CA GLU A 77 -6.85 -1.77 -10.01
C GLU A 77 -5.41 -1.82 -10.50
N GLN A 78 -5.08 -0.86 -11.36
CA GLN A 78 -3.81 -0.78 -12.07
C GLN A 78 -3.31 0.67 -12.15
N ASP A 79 -2.05 0.91 -11.77
CA ASP A 79 -1.40 2.19 -12.03
C ASP A 79 -1.23 2.41 -13.55
N VAL A 80 -1.63 3.58 -14.03
CA VAL A 80 -1.51 4.00 -15.43
C VAL A 80 -0.93 5.40 -15.51
N SER A 81 0.39 5.51 -15.35
CA SER A 81 1.06 6.81 -15.36
C SER A 81 0.98 7.47 -16.74
N VAL A 82 0.51 8.72 -16.76
CA VAL A 82 0.44 9.53 -17.99
C VAL A 82 1.78 10.16 -18.39
N ALA A 83 2.78 10.11 -17.50
CA ALA A 83 4.13 10.59 -17.75
C ALA A 83 5.01 9.57 -18.51
N GLY A 84 4.46 8.41 -18.87
CA GLY A 84 5.21 7.28 -19.43
C GLY A 84 5.84 6.42 -18.33
N GLY A 85 6.03 5.12 -18.62
CA GLY A 85 6.30 4.13 -17.58
C GLY A 85 5.05 3.79 -16.77
N GLY A 86 4.99 2.59 -16.21
CA GLY A 86 3.82 2.08 -15.51
C GLY A 86 4.09 0.66 -15.04
N ALA A 87 3.14 0.06 -14.30
CA ALA A 87 3.34 -1.31 -13.88
C ALA A 87 3.32 -2.26 -15.08
N THR A 88 4.23 -3.22 -15.07
CA THR A 88 4.36 -4.24 -16.12
C THR A 88 3.45 -5.45 -15.89
N GLN A 89 2.73 -5.47 -14.77
CA GLN A 89 1.82 -6.54 -14.37
C GLN A 89 0.54 -5.90 -13.83
N TRP A 90 -0.60 -6.52 -14.16
CA TRP A 90 -1.92 -6.10 -13.69
C TRP A 90 -2.10 -6.32 -12.18
N GLY A 91 -2.96 -5.51 -11.55
CA GLY A 91 -3.35 -5.70 -10.15
C GLY A 91 -2.30 -5.18 -9.16
N ASN A 92 -1.54 -4.16 -9.55
CA ASN A 92 -0.49 -3.57 -8.72
C ASN A 92 -1.00 -2.49 -7.75
N ARG A 93 -2.31 -2.23 -7.72
CA ARG A 93 -3.04 -1.42 -6.72
C ARG A 93 -3.96 -2.30 -5.86
N GLU A 94 -5.07 -1.80 -5.33
CA GLU A 94 -5.99 -2.62 -4.52
C GLU A 94 -6.77 -3.56 -5.43
N SER A 95 -6.61 -4.86 -5.23
CA SER A 95 -7.20 -5.89 -6.10
C SER A 95 -7.55 -7.14 -5.30
N PHE A 96 -8.83 -7.50 -5.27
CA PHE A 96 -9.35 -8.56 -4.39
C PHE A 96 -10.59 -9.23 -4.95
N ILE A 97 -10.95 -10.34 -4.31
CA ILE A 97 -12.27 -10.95 -4.33
C ILE A 97 -12.77 -11.09 -2.88
N GLY A 98 -14.08 -11.07 -2.68
CA GLY A 98 -14.64 -11.14 -1.34
C GLY A 98 -16.13 -11.39 -1.30
N LEU A 99 -16.64 -11.44 -0.07
CA LEU A 99 -18.06 -11.54 0.25
C LEU A 99 -18.46 -10.35 1.12
N ALA A 100 -19.61 -9.76 0.83
CA ALA A 100 -20.19 -8.67 1.59
C ALA A 100 -21.65 -9.00 1.96
N GLY A 101 -22.09 -8.53 3.13
CA GLY A 101 -23.47 -8.68 3.60
C GLY A 101 -23.70 -7.94 4.91
N GLU A 102 -24.76 -8.28 5.64
CA GLU A 102 -25.06 -7.67 6.94
C GLU A 102 -23.96 -7.89 7.98
N PHE A 103 -23.16 -8.95 7.82
CA PHE A 103 -22.02 -9.25 8.68
C PHE A 103 -20.81 -8.32 8.44
N GLY A 104 -20.83 -7.50 7.40
CA GLY A 104 -19.68 -6.70 6.96
C GLY A 104 -19.08 -7.24 5.67
N THR A 105 -17.77 -7.08 5.49
CA THR A 105 -17.09 -7.42 4.25
C THR A 105 -15.81 -8.21 4.53
N LEU A 106 -15.66 -9.37 3.89
CA LEU A 106 -14.45 -10.20 3.94
C LEU A 106 -13.80 -10.21 2.57
N ARG A 107 -12.55 -9.74 2.48
CA ARG A 107 -11.78 -9.61 1.23
C ARG A 107 -10.50 -10.43 1.31
N ALA A 108 -10.12 -11.05 0.21
CA ALA A 108 -8.84 -11.71 0.03
C ALA A 108 -8.19 -11.26 -1.28
N GLY A 109 -6.91 -10.93 -1.21
CA GLY A 109 -6.16 -10.40 -2.34
C GLY A 109 -5.15 -9.37 -1.89
N ARG A 110 -4.79 -8.45 -2.77
CA ARG A 110 -3.92 -7.34 -2.45
C ARG A 110 -4.77 -6.19 -1.92
N VAL A 111 -4.85 -6.09 -0.59
CA VAL A 111 -5.80 -5.23 0.11
C VAL A 111 -5.05 -4.22 0.97
N ALA A 112 -5.44 -2.95 0.90
CA ALA A 112 -4.85 -1.88 1.70
C ALA A 112 -5.03 -2.16 3.20
N ASN A 113 -4.05 -1.77 4.01
CA ASN A 113 -4.13 -1.91 5.46
C ASN A 113 -4.80 -0.70 6.12
N GLN A 114 -5.10 -0.82 7.41
CA GLN A 114 -5.75 0.27 8.15
C GLN A 114 -4.90 1.56 8.22
N PHE A 115 -3.57 1.47 8.10
CA PHE A 115 -2.72 2.66 8.08
C PHE A 115 -2.96 3.49 6.81
N ASP A 116 -3.09 2.83 5.67
CA ASP A 116 -3.45 3.45 4.39
C ASP A 116 -4.80 4.18 4.48
N ASP A 117 -5.83 3.53 5.05
CA ASP A 117 -7.14 4.16 5.26
C ASP A 117 -7.04 5.40 6.17
N ALA A 118 -6.25 5.31 7.25
CA ALA A 118 -6.09 6.39 8.21
C ALA A 118 -5.23 7.55 7.66
N SER A 119 -4.27 7.25 6.79
CA SER A 119 -3.30 8.23 6.29
C SER A 119 -3.92 9.21 5.31
N GLN A 120 -5.00 8.84 4.61
CA GLN A 120 -5.75 9.76 3.75
C GLN A 120 -6.30 10.99 4.49
N ALA A 121 -6.58 10.86 5.79
CA ALA A 121 -6.99 11.99 6.63
C ALA A 121 -5.80 12.86 7.10
N ILE A 122 -4.58 12.31 7.06
CA ILE A 122 -3.35 12.97 7.49
C ILE A 122 -2.70 13.68 6.30
N ASP A 123 -2.69 13.05 5.13
CA ASP A 123 -2.01 13.52 3.92
C ASP A 123 -2.98 13.55 2.72
N PRO A 124 -3.74 14.65 2.55
CA PRO A 124 -4.70 14.80 1.48
C PRO A 124 -4.08 15.28 0.16
N TRP A 125 -2.75 15.36 0.07
CA TRP A 125 -2.06 15.97 -1.07
C TRP A 125 -1.66 14.96 -2.14
N ASP A 126 -2.02 15.23 -3.39
CA ASP A 126 -1.54 14.47 -4.55
C ASP A 126 -0.18 14.99 -5.02
N SER A 127 0.81 14.10 -5.11
CA SER A 127 2.18 14.44 -5.55
C SER A 127 2.95 13.18 -5.97
N ASN A 128 4.10 13.38 -6.63
CA ASN A 128 5.10 12.34 -6.93
C ASN A 128 6.37 12.55 -6.09
N ASN A 129 6.22 13.08 -4.87
CA ASN A 129 7.30 13.31 -3.93
C ASN A 129 6.80 13.26 -2.48
N ASP A 130 6.95 12.09 -1.88
CA ASP A 130 6.55 11.72 -0.51
C ASP A 130 7.17 12.59 0.61
N VAL A 131 8.12 13.48 0.31
CA VAL A 131 8.84 14.25 1.34
C VAL A 131 8.62 15.76 1.22
N ALA A 132 8.70 16.31 0.01
CA ALA A 132 8.62 17.77 -0.18
C ALA A 132 7.18 18.26 -0.35
N SER A 133 6.31 17.42 -0.92
CA SER A 133 4.94 17.77 -1.31
C SER A 133 3.89 16.94 -0.59
N GLN A 134 4.34 15.99 0.24
CA GLN A 134 3.52 15.05 1.00
C GLN A 134 4.12 14.81 2.38
N LEU A 135 3.35 14.12 3.21
CA LEU A 135 3.67 13.75 4.58
C LEU A 135 4.08 12.28 4.67
N GLY A 136 4.89 11.80 3.72
CA GLY A 136 5.21 10.38 3.55
C GLY A 136 5.86 9.70 4.76
N ILE A 137 6.57 10.45 5.63
CA ILE A 137 7.09 9.89 6.89
C ILE A 137 5.98 9.41 7.83
N PHE A 138 4.79 10.02 7.75
CA PHE A 138 3.59 9.63 8.50
C PHE A 138 2.86 8.45 7.85
N LYS A 139 3.05 8.26 6.54
CA LYS A 139 2.51 7.17 5.71
C LYS A 139 3.40 5.91 5.66
N ARG A 140 4.53 5.90 6.36
CA ARG A 140 5.53 4.81 6.29
C ARG A 140 5.02 3.41 6.69
N HIS A 141 3.84 3.32 7.27
CA HIS A 141 3.19 2.07 7.66
C HIS A 141 2.07 1.65 6.70
N ASP A 142 1.71 2.51 5.76
CA ASP A 142 0.79 2.22 4.66
C ASP A 142 1.39 1.05 3.86
N ASP A 143 0.56 0.06 3.62
CA ASP A 143 0.96 -1.15 2.91
C ASP A 143 -0.29 -1.78 2.30
N MET A 144 -0.07 -2.56 1.25
CA MET A 144 -1.12 -3.26 0.53
C MET A 144 -0.66 -4.70 0.27
N PRO A 145 -0.58 -5.52 1.33
CA PRO A 145 -0.08 -6.89 1.24
C PRO A 145 -1.13 -7.82 0.63
N VAL A 146 -0.66 -8.93 0.06
CA VAL A 146 -1.54 -10.07 -0.27
C VAL A 146 -2.00 -10.70 1.04
N SER A 147 -3.27 -10.54 1.37
CA SER A 147 -3.81 -10.72 2.71
C SER A 147 -5.30 -11.10 2.68
N VAL A 148 -5.81 -11.43 3.86
CA VAL A 148 -7.26 -11.51 4.12
C VAL A 148 -7.62 -10.39 5.09
N ARG A 149 -8.66 -9.63 4.77
CA ARG A 149 -9.15 -8.51 5.59
C ARG A 149 -10.65 -8.63 5.81
N TYR A 150 -11.08 -8.44 7.05
CA TYR A 150 -12.46 -8.25 7.42
C TYR A 150 -12.67 -6.80 7.85
N ASP A 151 -13.75 -6.20 7.36
CA ASP A 151 -14.24 -4.88 7.76
C ASP A 151 -15.67 -5.05 8.30
N SER A 152 -15.91 -4.55 9.52
CA SER A 152 -17.23 -4.63 10.15
C SER A 152 -18.22 -3.67 9.51
N PRO A 153 -19.54 -3.91 9.66
CA PRO A 153 -20.54 -2.87 9.42
C PRO A 153 -20.30 -1.66 10.34
N ASP A 154 -20.88 -0.53 9.96
CA ASP A 154 -20.96 0.62 10.84
C ASP A 154 -22.04 0.40 11.92
N PHE A 155 -21.65 0.60 13.19
CA PHE A 155 -22.53 0.47 14.34
C PHE A 155 -22.46 1.75 15.19
N SER A 156 -23.51 2.59 15.10
CA SER A 156 -23.59 3.87 15.82
C SER A 156 -22.36 4.77 15.62
N GLY A 157 -21.82 4.77 14.40
CA GLY A 157 -20.64 5.54 14.03
C GLY A 157 -19.30 4.82 14.25
N PHE A 158 -19.28 3.64 14.87
CA PHE A 158 -18.08 2.81 15.00
C PHE A 158 -17.97 1.79 13.86
N SER A 159 -16.77 1.60 13.34
CA SER A 159 -16.43 0.47 12.46
C SER A 159 -15.01 -0.01 12.75
N GLY A 160 -14.74 -1.28 12.50
CA GLY A 160 -13.45 -1.89 12.78
C GLY A 160 -12.97 -2.77 11.64
N SER A 161 -11.66 -3.01 11.62
CA SER A 161 -11.03 -3.88 10.64
C SER A 161 -10.03 -4.82 11.31
N VAL A 162 -9.91 -6.03 10.78
CA VAL A 162 -8.83 -6.96 11.12
C VAL A 162 -8.28 -7.56 9.83
N GLN A 163 -6.97 -7.65 9.73
CA GLN A 163 -6.30 -8.15 8.53
C GLN A 163 -5.15 -9.06 8.90
N PHE A 164 -5.01 -10.14 8.14
CA PHE A 164 -3.99 -11.14 8.32
C PHE A 164 -3.19 -11.34 7.04
N VAL A 165 -1.87 -11.28 7.17
CA VAL A 165 -0.90 -11.61 6.12
C VAL A 165 -0.23 -12.92 6.52
N PRO A 166 -0.47 -14.03 5.80
CA PRO A 166 0.26 -15.27 6.04
C PRO A 166 1.77 -15.07 5.83
N ALA A 167 2.60 -15.75 6.62
CA ALA A 167 4.06 -15.64 6.55
C ALA A 167 4.65 -15.87 5.14
N GLN A 168 4.01 -16.72 4.32
CA GLN A 168 4.44 -16.96 2.93
C GLN A 168 4.13 -15.80 1.99
N ASN A 169 3.16 -14.95 2.33
CA ASN A 169 2.79 -13.76 1.57
C ASN A 169 3.52 -12.51 2.10
N SER A 170 3.93 -12.51 3.37
CA SER A 170 4.81 -11.48 3.91
C SER A 170 6.24 -11.72 3.40
N LYS A 171 6.64 -11.08 2.31
CA LYS A 171 8.02 -11.12 1.75
C LYS A 171 8.64 -12.52 1.69
N SER A 172 8.15 -13.36 0.79
CA SER A 172 8.94 -14.49 0.30
C SER A 172 9.88 -14.00 -0.78
N ALA A 173 11.21 -14.04 -0.55
CA ALA A 173 12.18 -13.77 -1.60
C ALA A 173 12.27 -14.99 -2.52
N TYR A 174 11.26 -15.21 -3.37
CA TYR A 174 11.34 -16.21 -4.43
C TYR A 174 12.22 -15.67 -5.56
N LYS A 175 13.39 -16.27 -5.75
CA LYS A 175 14.20 -16.07 -6.95
C LYS A 175 14.02 -17.31 -7.83
N PRO A 176 13.36 -17.22 -9.01
CA PRO A 176 13.26 -18.34 -9.93
C PRO A 176 14.65 -18.78 -10.38
N ALA A 177 14.78 -20.04 -10.81
CA ALA A 177 16.03 -20.50 -11.40
C ALA A 177 16.33 -19.69 -12.67
N TYR A 178 17.59 -19.30 -12.86
CA TYR A 178 18.02 -18.57 -14.05
C TYR A 178 19.41 -19.03 -14.49
N VAL A 179 19.71 -18.83 -15.77
CA VAL A 179 21.05 -19.04 -16.32
C VAL A 179 21.70 -17.67 -16.49
N ASP A 180 22.87 -17.47 -15.89
CA ASP A 180 23.58 -16.20 -16.03
C ASP A 180 24.32 -16.10 -17.38
N GLU A 181 24.90 -14.94 -17.66
CA GLU A 181 25.67 -14.67 -18.89
C GLU A 181 26.87 -15.63 -19.07
N LYS A 182 27.33 -16.29 -18.00
CA LYS A 182 28.42 -17.28 -18.02
C LYS A 182 27.89 -18.71 -18.18
N LYS A 183 26.61 -18.88 -18.50
CA LYS A 183 25.91 -20.18 -18.65
C LYS A 183 25.87 -21.01 -17.37
N MET A 184 26.02 -20.39 -16.20
CA MET A 184 25.85 -21.08 -14.92
C MET A 184 24.38 -21.14 -14.53
N VAL A 185 23.91 -22.31 -14.12
CA VAL A 185 22.54 -22.51 -13.62
C VAL A 185 22.49 -22.08 -12.16
N HIS A 186 21.74 -21.04 -11.87
CA HIS A 186 21.36 -20.64 -10.51
C HIS A 186 20.04 -21.32 -10.18
N ALA A 187 20.06 -22.23 -9.19
CA ALA A 187 18.85 -22.91 -8.74
C ALA A 187 17.84 -21.90 -8.16
N ALA A 188 16.55 -22.24 -8.24
CA ALA A 188 15.52 -21.43 -7.61
C ALA A 188 15.78 -21.37 -6.09
N VAL A 189 15.81 -20.16 -5.53
CA VAL A 189 15.95 -19.95 -4.10
C VAL A 189 14.59 -19.53 -3.56
N VAL A 190 14.02 -20.37 -2.71
CA VAL A 190 12.90 -19.96 -1.85
C VAL A 190 13.53 -19.32 -0.62
N GLY A 191 13.45 -17.99 -0.53
CA GLY A 191 13.83 -17.27 0.67
C GLY A 191 13.06 -17.77 1.90
N LYS A 192 13.57 -17.51 3.10
CA LYS A 192 12.82 -17.81 4.32
C LYS A 192 11.46 -17.09 4.24
N PRO A 193 10.34 -17.76 4.61
CA PRO A 193 9.07 -17.06 4.80
C PRO A 193 9.29 -15.87 5.73
N GLY A 194 8.55 -14.80 5.50
CA GLY A 194 8.54 -13.68 6.43
C GLY A 194 7.79 -14.05 7.70
N SER A 195 7.02 -13.10 8.20
CA SER A 195 6.37 -13.17 9.49
C SER A 195 4.88 -13.10 9.28
N ASP A 196 4.11 -13.91 9.99
CA ASP A 196 2.67 -13.69 10.08
C ASP A 196 2.44 -12.25 10.55
N VAL A 197 1.74 -11.43 9.76
CA VAL A 197 1.44 -10.04 10.09
C VAL A 197 -0.04 -9.87 10.36
N TYR A 198 -0.36 -9.16 11.43
CA TYR A 198 -1.71 -8.84 11.85
C TYR A 198 -1.85 -7.32 11.85
N TYR A 199 -2.92 -6.83 11.24
CA TYR A 199 -3.36 -5.45 11.38
C TYR A 199 -4.72 -5.42 12.06
N ALA A 200 -4.96 -4.38 12.85
CA ALA A 200 -6.25 -4.09 13.45
C ALA A 200 -6.55 -2.60 13.34
N GLY A 201 -7.83 -2.27 13.16
CA GLY A 201 -8.32 -0.92 13.00
C GLY A 201 -9.60 -0.66 13.76
N LEU A 202 -9.75 0.58 14.23
CA LEU A 202 -10.98 1.09 14.80
C LEU A 202 -11.20 2.52 14.31
N ASN A 203 -12.40 2.79 13.81
CA ASN A 203 -12.85 4.07 13.31
C ASN A 203 -14.07 4.52 14.10
N TYR A 204 -14.20 5.83 14.30
CA TYR A 204 -15.39 6.48 14.81
C TYR A 204 -15.72 7.70 13.96
N LYS A 205 -17.00 7.89 13.62
CA LYS A 205 -17.52 9.07 12.92
C LYS A 205 -18.84 9.50 13.54
N ASN A 206 -18.95 10.78 13.89
CA ASN A 206 -20.20 11.37 14.37
C ASN A 206 -20.21 12.89 14.17
N GLY A 207 -21.25 13.43 13.53
CA GLY A 207 -21.48 14.88 13.45
C GLY A 207 -20.32 15.69 12.84
N GLY A 208 -19.60 15.12 11.87
CA GLY A 208 -18.43 15.76 11.25
C GLY A 208 -17.10 15.53 11.99
N PHE A 209 -17.12 14.94 13.18
CA PHE A 209 -15.92 14.47 13.87
C PHE A 209 -15.59 13.05 13.44
N ALA A 210 -14.30 12.76 13.29
CA ALA A 210 -13.80 11.44 13.00
C ALA A 210 -12.53 11.13 13.80
N GLY A 211 -12.32 9.86 14.13
CA GLY A 211 -11.10 9.37 14.76
C GLY A 211 -10.78 7.96 14.26
N ASN A 212 -9.51 7.71 13.97
CA ASN A 212 -9.03 6.42 13.48
C ASN A 212 -7.87 5.93 14.34
N TYR A 213 -7.84 4.64 14.62
CA TYR A 213 -6.74 3.94 15.29
C TYR A 213 -6.30 2.76 14.43
N ALA A 214 -4.99 2.61 14.25
CA ALA A 214 -4.39 1.54 13.46
C ALA A 214 -3.27 0.87 14.26
N PHE A 215 -3.23 -0.46 14.23
CA PHE A 215 -2.25 -1.28 14.90
C PHE A 215 -1.67 -2.33 13.95
N LYS A 216 -0.37 -2.61 14.08
CA LYS A 216 0.36 -3.64 13.33
C LYS A 216 1.18 -4.50 14.29
N TYR A 217 1.10 -5.81 14.11
CA TYR A 217 1.92 -6.78 14.82
C TYR A 217 2.48 -7.82 13.84
N ALA A 218 3.79 -8.08 13.88
CA ALA A 218 4.44 -9.11 13.07
C ALA A 218 5.04 -10.19 13.96
N LYS A 219 4.51 -11.41 13.88
CA LYS A 219 4.93 -12.55 14.69
C LYS A 219 6.16 -13.21 14.05
N HIS A 220 7.25 -13.27 14.81
CA HIS A 220 8.57 -13.72 14.33
C HIS A 220 9.15 -12.85 13.22
N ALA A 221 9.14 -11.51 13.40
CA ALA A 221 9.97 -10.62 12.58
C ALA A 221 11.38 -11.21 12.53
N ASN A 222 11.80 -11.75 11.38
CA ASN A 222 13.18 -12.13 11.16
C ASN A 222 13.97 -10.82 11.19
N VAL A 223 14.41 -10.41 12.38
CA VAL A 223 15.35 -9.33 12.56
C VAL A 223 16.66 -9.87 12.01
N GLY A 224 16.88 -9.64 10.71
CA GLY A 224 18.15 -9.95 10.07
C GLY A 224 19.25 -9.23 10.85
N ARG A 225 20.14 -10.03 11.42
CA ARG A 225 21.44 -9.62 11.93
C ARG A 225 22.41 -9.49 10.76
#